data_AF-A0A7C8HTY3-F1
#
_entry.id   AF-A0A7C8HTY3-F1
#
_cell.length_a   1.000
_cell.length_b   1.000
_cell.length_c   1.000
_cell.angle_alpha   90.00
_cell.angle_beta   90.00
_cell.angle_gamma   90.00
#
_symmetry.space_group_name_H-M   'P 1'
#
loop_
_entity.id
_entity.type
_entity.pdbx_description
1 polymer ?
#
loop_
_entity_poly.entity_id
_entity_poly.type
_entity_poly.pdbx_seq_one_letter_code
_entity_poly.pdbx_strand_id
1 'polypeptide(L)'
;MYKHTLRVNGEYLAKAQTLPSNANAVGNGGSIKAGSTMGAIEVVMAAADDVSIPAATQVKLQLEGSDDNTTFTLMPVNYVVTTSSGVTNYKKGEEFARLPVPSNAPKHVRCRVATNKTGVTGTVDVFCDFLPR
;
A
#
# COMPACT_ATOMS: atom_id res chain seq x y z
N MET A 1 -18.14 -11.12 -14.35
CA MET A 1 -17.83 -10.91 -12.92
C MET A 1 -16.36 -10.53 -12.81
N TYR A 2 -15.99 -9.25 -12.73
CA TYR A 2 -14.57 -8.87 -12.59
C TYR A 2 -14.43 -7.67 -11.63
N LYS A 3 -13.43 -7.77 -10.73
CA LYS A 3 -12.92 -6.72 -9.82
C LYS A 3 -13.86 -6.25 -8.68
N HIS A 4 -14.60 -7.15 -8.03
CA HIS A 4 -15.21 -6.86 -6.72
C HIS A 4 -14.37 -7.50 -5.62
N THR A 5 -13.52 -6.71 -4.97
CA THR A 5 -12.88 -7.10 -3.70
C THR A 5 -13.83 -6.76 -2.56
N LEU A 6 -14.18 -7.74 -1.73
CA LEU A 6 -14.91 -7.51 -0.49
C LEU A 6 -13.97 -6.80 0.48
N ARG A 7 -14.29 -5.55 0.82
CA ARG A 7 -13.50 -4.73 1.75
C ARG A 7 -14.27 -4.59 3.04
N VAL A 8 -13.55 -4.67 4.17
CA VAL A 8 -14.12 -4.25 5.45
C VAL A 8 -14.32 -2.74 5.37
N ASN A 9 -15.59 -2.30 5.49
CA ASN A 9 -15.93 -0.89 5.32
C ASN A 9 -15.20 -0.04 6.38
N GLY A 10 -14.42 0.94 5.92
CA GLY A 10 -13.70 1.88 6.78
C GLY A 10 -12.28 1.47 7.16
N GLU A 11 -11.84 0.24 6.86
CA GLU A 11 -10.49 -0.22 7.16
C GLU A 11 -9.52 0.08 6.00
N TYR A 12 -9.02 1.30 5.99
CA TYR A 12 -7.96 1.74 5.09
C TYR A 12 -6.69 2.03 5.88
N LEU A 13 -5.54 1.61 5.35
CA LEU A 13 -4.24 2.09 5.78
C LEU A 13 -3.90 3.42 5.11
N ALA A 14 -4.42 3.63 3.89
CA ALA A 14 -4.46 4.92 3.21
C ALA A 14 -5.75 5.03 2.40
N LYS A 15 -6.43 6.17 2.44
CA LYS A 15 -7.65 6.44 1.67
C LYS A 15 -7.49 7.72 0.86
N ALA A 16 -7.68 7.61 -0.45
CA ALA A 16 -7.50 8.70 -1.42
C ALA A 16 -6.20 9.48 -1.19
N GLN A 17 -5.12 8.78 -0.80
CA GLN A 17 -3.85 9.40 -0.48
C GLN A 17 -3.12 9.74 -1.77
N THR A 18 -2.70 11.00 -1.92
CA THR A 18 -1.85 11.41 -3.05
C THR A 18 -0.56 10.59 -3.07
N LEU A 19 -0.22 10.03 -4.23
CA LEU A 19 1.06 9.32 -4.37
C LEU A 19 2.19 10.33 -4.11
N PRO A 20 3.17 10.03 -3.23
CA PRO A 20 4.28 10.93 -3.02
C PRO A 20 5.09 11.10 -4.33
N SER A 21 5.72 12.26 -4.48
CA SER A 21 6.52 12.62 -5.65
C SER A 21 7.97 12.77 -5.21
N ASN A 22 8.82 11.80 -5.56
CA ASN A 22 10.20 11.65 -5.07
C ASN A 22 10.30 11.73 -3.53
N ALA A 23 9.38 11.05 -2.84
CA ALA A 23 9.26 11.14 -1.40
C ALA A 23 8.68 9.85 -0.80
N ASN A 24 8.54 9.84 0.51
CA ASN A 24 7.87 8.80 1.27
C ASN A 24 6.72 9.43 2.05
N ALA A 25 5.60 8.73 2.16
CA ALA A 25 4.46 9.16 2.95
C ALA A 25 3.90 7.96 3.74
N VAL A 26 3.66 8.16 5.03
CA VAL A 26 2.90 7.22 5.84
C VAL A 26 1.44 7.26 5.41
N GLY A 27 0.76 6.12 5.51
CA GLY A 27 -0.67 6.00 5.25
C GLY A 27 -1.52 6.92 6.14
N ASN A 28 -2.45 7.66 5.54
CA ASN A 28 -3.36 8.55 6.25
C ASN A 28 -4.52 7.84 6.99
N GLY A 29 -4.61 6.52 6.91
CA GLY A 29 -5.63 5.71 7.58
C GLY A 29 -5.22 5.15 8.96
N GLY A 30 -3.97 5.37 9.36
CA GLY A 30 -3.45 4.89 10.65
C GLY A 30 -2.94 3.45 10.59
N SER A 31 -2.90 2.80 11.76
CA SER A 31 -2.44 1.41 11.90
C SER A 31 -3.60 0.45 12.13
N ILE A 32 -3.37 -0.81 11.77
CA ILE A 32 -4.25 -1.95 12.06
C ILE A 32 -3.58 -2.90 13.04
N LYS A 33 -4.36 -3.71 13.72
CA LYS A 33 -3.84 -4.79 14.56
C LYS A 33 -3.65 -6.06 13.73
N ALA A 34 -2.47 -6.25 13.15
CA ALA A 34 -2.19 -7.38 12.25
C ALA A 34 -1.23 -8.43 12.82
N GLY A 35 -0.58 -8.20 13.97
CA GLY A 35 0.45 -9.11 14.50
C GLY A 35 -0.03 -10.51 14.90
N SER A 36 -1.33 -10.73 15.06
CA SER A 36 -1.91 -12.06 15.40
C SER A 36 -2.59 -12.74 14.21
N THR A 37 -2.43 -12.20 13.00
CA THR A 37 -3.13 -12.69 11.81
C THR A 37 -2.42 -13.84 11.12
N MET A 38 -1.21 -14.22 11.58
CA MET A 38 -0.44 -15.36 11.08
C MET A 38 -0.26 -15.39 9.55
N GLY A 39 -0.19 -14.23 8.90
CA GLY A 39 -0.05 -14.12 7.44
C GLY A 39 -1.35 -14.34 6.66
N ALA A 40 -2.52 -14.25 7.30
CA ALA A 40 -3.82 -14.34 6.64
C ALA A 40 -4.27 -13.04 5.96
N ILE A 41 -3.50 -11.95 6.12
CA ILE A 41 -3.83 -10.63 5.57
C ILE A 41 -2.78 -10.20 4.55
N GLU A 42 -3.25 -9.65 3.44
CA GLU A 42 -2.44 -8.93 2.47
C GLU A 42 -2.82 -7.45 2.46
N VAL A 43 -1.85 -6.59 2.24
CA VAL A 43 -2.06 -5.17 2.01
C VAL A 43 -2.03 -4.92 0.52
N VAL A 44 -3.13 -4.36 0.01
CA VAL A 44 -3.35 -4.09 -1.41
C VAL A 44 -3.36 -2.59 -1.64
N MET A 45 -2.62 -2.12 -2.65
CA MET A 45 -2.69 -0.76 -3.16
C MET A 45 -3.41 -0.74 -4.49
N ALA A 46 -4.44 0.08 -4.57
CA ALA A 46 -5.18 0.34 -5.81
C ALA A 46 -5.28 1.84 -6.07
N ALA A 47 -5.42 2.20 -7.34
CA ALA A 47 -5.68 3.56 -7.78
C ALA A 47 -7.06 4.02 -7.26
N ALA A 48 -7.10 5.04 -6.39
CA ALA A 48 -8.35 5.62 -5.89
C ALA A 48 -9.01 6.53 -6.95
N ASP A 49 -8.18 7.21 -7.73
CA ASP A 49 -8.50 7.89 -8.98
C ASP A 49 -7.42 7.54 -10.02
N ASP A 50 -7.54 8.04 -11.26
CA ASP A 50 -6.53 7.78 -12.30
C ASP A 50 -5.12 8.20 -11.84
N VAL A 51 -4.19 7.25 -11.84
CA VAL A 51 -2.78 7.43 -11.43
C VAL A 51 -1.91 7.44 -12.68
N SER A 52 -1.01 8.41 -12.77
CA SER A 52 0.00 8.48 -13.83
C SER A 52 1.40 8.48 -13.23
N ILE A 53 2.23 7.57 -13.70
CA ILE A 53 3.56 7.33 -13.16
C ILE A 53 4.57 7.46 -14.31
N PRO A 54 5.54 8.39 -14.23
CA PRO A 54 6.57 8.54 -15.25
C PRO A 54 7.40 7.27 -15.48
N ALA A 55 8.05 7.18 -16.62
CA ALA A 55 8.91 6.06 -16.99
C ALA A 55 10.05 5.82 -15.99
N ALA A 56 10.42 4.54 -15.82
CA ALA A 56 11.51 4.11 -14.93
C ALA A 56 11.40 4.68 -13.51
N THR A 57 10.18 4.79 -12.99
CA THR A 57 9.88 5.20 -11.61
C THR A 57 9.68 3.95 -10.77
N GLN A 58 10.31 3.91 -9.61
CA GLN A 58 10.02 2.92 -8.58
C GLN A 58 8.88 3.41 -7.71
N VAL A 59 7.84 2.60 -7.59
CA VAL A 59 6.80 2.76 -6.58
C VAL A 59 6.92 1.62 -5.59
N LYS A 60 6.96 1.97 -4.31
CA LYS A 60 7.13 1.03 -3.21
C LYS A 60 5.92 1.09 -2.29
N LEU A 61 5.33 -0.06 -2.04
CA LEU A 61 4.45 -0.29 -0.91
C LEU A 61 5.28 -0.96 0.18
N GLN A 62 5.32 -0.35 1.35
CA GLN A 62 6.10 -0.79 2.49
C GLN A 62 5.21 -0.88 3.72
N LEU A 63 5.63 -1.67 4.70
CA LEU A 63 4.95 -1.77 5.99
C LEU A 63 5.86 -1.27 7.10
N GLU A 64 5.28 -0.56 8.05
CA GLU A 64 5.95 -0.21 9.30
C GLU A 64 5.22 -0.88 10.46
N GLY A 65 5.99 -1.46 11.39
CA GLY A 65 5.49 -2.22 12.52
C GLY A 65 5.78 -1.54 13.85
N SER A 66 4.89 -1.72 14.82
CA SER A 66 5.01 -1.21 16.19
C SER A 66 4.32 -2.16 17.18
N ASP A 67 4.90 -2.36 18.37
CA ASP A 67 4.26 -3.13 19.43
C ASP A 67 3.32 -2.28 20.30
N ASP A 68 3.59 -0.98 20.39
CA ASP A 68 2.93 -0.03 21.29
C ASP A 68 2.07 1.04 20.57
N ASN A 69 2.05 1.02 19.24
CA ASN A 69 1.39 2.00 18.38
C ASN A 69 1.96 3.43 18.48
N THR A 70 3.17 3.61 18.99
CA THR A 70 3.84 4.93 19.09
C THR A 70 5.03 5.01 18.15
N THR A 71 5.94 4.03 18.25
CA THR A 71 7.18 4.01 17.47
C THR A 71 7.08 2.94 16.42
N PHE A 72 7.16 3.36 15.16
CA PHE A 72 7.03 2.48 14.01
C PHE A 72 8.38 2.33 13.31
N THR A 73 8.76 1.08 13.05
CA THR A 73 9.99 0.74 12.33
C THR A 73 9.66 0.08 11.00
N LEU A 74 10.48 0.33 9.98
CA LEU A 74 10.29 -0.26 8.67
C LEU A 74 10.46 -1.78 8.76
N MET A 75 9.47 -2.52 8.30
CA MET A 75 9.52 -3.97 8.23
C MET A 75 10.38 -4.40 7.03
N PRO A 76 11.04 -5.56 7.07
CA PRO A 76 11.90 -6.05 5.98
C PRO A 76 11.09 -6.61 4.79
N VAL A 77 9.87 -6.13 4.57
CA VAL A 77 9.01 -6.52 3.46
C VAL A 77 8.54 -5.31 2.68
N ASN A 78 8.72 -5.38 1.37
CA ASN A 78 8.36 -4.30 0.46
C ASN A 78 7.88 -4.92 -0.85
N TYR A 79 6.84 -4.34 -1.43
CA TYR A 79 6.52 -4.53 -2.83
C TYR A 79 7.13 -3.37 -3.61
N VAL A 80 7.86 -3.68 -4.68
CA VAL A 80 8.50 -2.67 -5.53
C VAL A 80 8.11 -2.94 -6.99
N VAL A 81 7.44 -1.98 -7.61
CA VAL A 81 7.23 -1.95 -9.05
C VAL A 81 8.12 -0.87 -9.66
N THR A 82 8.85 -1.23 -10.69
CA THR A 82 9.54 -0.26 -11.55
C THR A 82 8.72 -0.12 -12.83
N THR A 83 8.24 1.09 -13.13
CA THR A 83 7.50 1.35 -14.37
C THR A 83 8.39 1.15 -15.59
N SER A 84 7.76 0.79 -16.71
CA SER A 84 8.44 0.51 -17.98
C SER A 84 9.11 1.76 -18.58
N SER A 85 9.63 1.65 -19.80
CA SER A 85 10.25 2.76 -20.54
C SER A 85 9.28 3.91 -20.88
N GLY A 86 7.97 3.71 -20.70
CA GLY A 86 6.94 4.72 -20.92
C GLY A 86 6.18 5.12 -19.64
N VAL A 87 5.31 6.12 -19.77
CA VAL A 87 4.36 6.49 -18.70
C VAL A 87 3.43 5.30 -18.44
N THR A 88 3.36 4.88 -17.19
CA THR A 88 2.42 3.85 -16.75
C THR A 88 1.20 4.52 -16.14
N ASN A 89 0.02 4.18 -16.65
CA ASN A 89 -1.24 4.71 -16.15
C ASN A 89 -2.05 3.59 -15.52
N TYR A 90 -2.61 3.84 -14.34
CA TYR A 90 -3.59 2.97 -13.69
C TYR A 90 -4.93 3.68 -13.67
N LYS A 91 -5.97 2.98 -14.11
CA LYS A 91 -7.34 3.48 -14.00
C LYS A 91 -7.85 3.32 -12.58
N LYS A 92 -8.81 4.15 -12.21
CA LYS A 92 -9.53 4.01 -10.94
C LYS A 92 -9.96 2.55 -10.68
N GLY A 93 -9.61 2.05 -9.50
CA GLY A 93 -9.88 0.69 -9.05
C GLY A 93 -8.86 -0.36 -9.50
N GLU A 94 -7.85 0.00 -10.30
CA GLU A 94 -6.79 -0.93 -10.66
C GLU A 94 -5.80 -1.14 -9.53
N GLU A 95 -5.60 -2.40 -9.18
CA GLU A 95 -4.57 -2.85 -8.26
C GLU A 95 -3.21 -2.83 -8.95
N PHE A 96 -2.20 -2.34 -8.24
CA PHE A 96 -0.83 -2.35 -8.74
C PHE A 96 0.23 -2.67 -7.68
N ALA A 97 -0.18 -2.97 -6.45
CA ALA A 97 0.68 -3.61 -5.47
C ALA A 97 -0.14 -4.50 -4.52
N ARG A 98 0.46 -5.63 -4.16
CA ARG A 98 -0.05 -6.56 -3.15
C ARG A 98 1.12 -7.07 -2.34
N LEU A 99 1.02 -6.92 -1.02
CA LEU A 99 2.10 -7.24 -0.09
C LEU A 99 1.53 -8.04 1.09
N PRO A 100 1.87 -9.33 1.23
CA PRO A 100 1.46 -10.09 2.39
C PRO A 100 2.05 -9.51 3.67
N VAL A 101 1.25 -9.48 4.74
CA VAL A 101 1.74 -9.12 6.07
C VAL A 101 2.50 -10.31 6.64
N PRO A 102 3.78 -10.16 7.04
CA PRO A 102 4.57 -11.24 7.62
C PRO A 102 3.93 -11.84 8.87
N SER A 103 4.12 -13.13 9.08
CA SER A 103 3.63 -13.82 10.28
C SER A 103 4.29 -13.34 11.58
N ASN A 104 5.48 -12.74 11.49
CA ASN A 104 6.20 -12.13 12.60
C ASN A 104 5.99 -10.60 12.68
N ALA A 105 4.94 -10.07 12.03
CA ALA A 105 4.62 -8.66 12.13
C ALA A 105 4.34 -8.26 13.59
N PRO A 106 4.81 -7.08 14.05
CA PRO A 106 4.42 -6.52 15.34
C PRO A 106 2.90 -6.32 15.44
N LYS A 107 2.43 -6.06 16.66
CA LYS A 107 0.99 -5.94 16.94
C LYS A 107 0.30 -4.93 16.02
N HIS A 108 0.90 -3.76 15.82
CA HIS A 108 0.38 -2.67 15.01
C HIS A 108 1.17 -2.56 13.70
N VAL A 109 0.46 -2.52 12.58
CA VAL A 109 1.05 -2.37 11.24
C VAL A 109 0.40 -1.18 10.54
N ARG A 110 1.21 -0.35 9.90
CA ARG A 110 0.73 0.74 9.02
C ARG A 110 1.43 0.67 7.67
N CYS A 111 0.82 1.25 6.64
CA CYS A 111 1.49 1.32 5.34
C CYS A 111 2.37 2.57 5.22
N ARG A 112 3.40 2.46 4.39
CA ARG A 112 4.19 3.56 3.88
C ARG A 112 4.34 3.41 2.37
N VAL A 113 4.09 4.50 1.65
CA VAL A 113 4.20 4.56 0.19
C VAL A 113 5.42 5.40 -0.14
N ALA A 114 6.22 4.97 -1.12
CA ALA A 114 7.39 5.71 -1.56
C ALA A 114 7.54 5.72 -3.07
N THR A 115 8.05 6.82 -3.60
CA THR A 115 8.46 6.95 -5.00
C THR A 115 9.85 7.58 -5.09
N ASN A 116 10.58 7.29 -6.18
CA ASN A 116 11.94 7.80 -6.39
C ASN A 116 12.05 8.87 -7.49
N LYS A 117 10.93 9.32 -8.05
CA LYS A 117 10.88 10.33 -9.12
C LYS A 117 9.75 11.31 -8.92
N THR A 118 9.94 12.50 -9.45
CA THR A 118 8.92 13.54 -9.51
C THR A 118 7.97 13.32 -10.69
N GLY A 119 6.84 14.02 -10.72
CA GLY A 119 5.87 13.97 -11.82
C GLY A 119 4.86 12.83 -11.73
N VAL A 120 4.86 12.10 -10.60
CA VAL A 120 3.80 11.16 -10.25
C VAL A 120 2.53 11.93 -9.89
N THR A 121 1.39 11.51 -10.43
CA THR A 121 0.08 12.13 -10.15
C THR A 121 -0.98 11.07 -9.84
N GLY A 122 -2.03 11.49 -9.13
CA GLY A 122 -3.15 10.64 -8.73
C GLY A 122 -3.13 10.24 -7.26
N THR A 123 -4.16 9.49 -6.87
CA THR A 123 -4.43 9.09 -5.49
C THR A 123 -4.55 7.57 -5.38
N VAL A 124 -4.25 7.02 -4.21
CA VAL A 124 -4.35 5.59 -3.93
C VAL A 124 -5.15 5.29 -2.69
N ASP A 125 -5.78 4.12 -2.74
CA ASP A 125 -6.32 3.43 -1.59
C ASP A 125 -5.39 2.27 -1.25
N VAL A 126 -5.04 2.16 0.03
CA VAL A 126 -4.34 1.01 0.60
C VAL A 126 -5.25 0.38 1.64
N PHE A 127 -5.60 -0.89 1.45
CA PHE A 127 -6.54 -1.62 2.29
C PHE A 127 -6.09 -3.05 2.51
N CYS A 128 -6.70 -3.70 3.51
CA CYS A 128 -6.45 -5.11 3.79
C CYS A 128 -7.37 -5.98 2.95
N ASP A 129 -6.80 -7.07 2.44
CA ASP A 129 -7.51 -8.15 1.79
C ASP A 129 -7.26 -9.43 2.59
N PHE A 130 -8.33 -10.13 2.95
CA PHE A 130 -8.24 -11.34 3.75
C PHE A 130 -8.18 -12.55 2.84
N LEU A 131 -7.23 -13.44 3.07
CA LEU A 131 -7.13 -14.70 2.34
C LEU A 131 -8.05 -15.73 3.01
N PRO A 132 -9.21 -16.09 2.43
CA PRO A 132 -9.97 -17.23 2.93
C PRO A 132 -9.11 -18.49 2.77
N ARG A 133 -8.78 -19.11 3.89
CA ARG A 133 -8.10 -20.41 3.94
C ARG A 133 -9.08 -21.47 4.43
#